data_AF-A0AAV9I9B0-F1
#
_entry.id   AF-A0AAV9I9B0-F1
#
_cell.length_a   1.000
_cell.length_b   1.000
_cell.length_c   1.000
_cell.angle_alpha   90.00
_cell.angle_beta   90.00
_cell.angle_gamma   90.00
#
_symmetry.space_group_name_H-M   'P 1'
#
loop_
_entity.id
_entity.type
_entity.pdbx_description
1 polymer ?
#
loop_
_entity_poly.entity_id
_entity_poly.type
_entity_poly.pdbx_seq_one_letter_code
_entity_poly.pdbx_strand_id
1 'polypeptide(L)'
;MNGSILTATIFNFLEFGKGHSPLARLAMNRVARENSNAMTSMGNDMSPMDTLRRRKTPTTTQVNRPAWKLRNLYLSLSSKRRAKGIFSVFIFLLVFYTLLVLKNGSLKLAFNSNDSSETEPWSLESAKAWFGETASLQNKQHHPSEMQSKWSMEQKEYEAPKDVDEIQEQQLPFIQVWKHGHSDITVCRIFGVCIGSKGLRVFQNTSKAKKQLEYCGIKPHLYESSGVEEWLKISAMSNYSIQLDKDLVSYLPLRTHMPHFIEDVTPFIAIRDIIEGRKTALHGIPFQRKCSFEGNFPPEGCEKVDHIFNPFFLFDKSGFHRFNGSWTQDFLALLLRKVDLSAFVGSVHSNSTNVCFRSVVTGKGADLKYLLNHENSLYTNNKIRKRALPLSHWCGDPIQVTILSRKPNNARSLLHAESFAENIKKLQFTKESKKERKVCFIRFRCQIVYFEEMTFLEQMSVMQKTDILIAVHGAGNTNIVFLPENSVFIEIYPFAYKANIFEELARKYLLKYAFLIAEPDSKSFLQCLQKIERSHPELEKNVNKLRSQWDAAVSKFVQGDHSHQLKMENPKVSDFVPSSRVCARNQTLKISWKDLCNLIEKQVSQML
;
A
#
# COMPACT_ATOMS: atom_id res chain seq x y z
N MET A 1 -20.48 -68.87 -38.74
CA MET A 1 -20.10 -69.40 -37.42
C MET A 1 -19.52 -68.26 -36.60
N ASN A 2 -20.18 -68.01 -35.48
CA ASN A 2 -19.91 -67.17 -34.31
C ASN A 2 -18.60 -66.37 -34.19
N GLY A 3 -18.77 -65.10 -33.80
CA GLY A 3 -18.15 -64.62 -32.56
C GLY A 3 -17.52 -63.23 -32.62
N SER A 4 -18.30 -62.19 -32.29
CA SER A 4 -17.83 -60.97 -31.59
C SER A 4 -19.06 -60.16 -31.14
N ILE A 5 -19.17 -59.94 -29.84
CA ILE A 5 -20.32 -59.38 -29.15
C ILE A 5 -19.86 -58.19 -28.27
N LEU A 6 -20.62 -57.09 -28.39
CA LEU A 6 -20.95 -56.04 -27.41
C LEU A 6 -19.84 -55.12 -26.88
N THR A 7 -20.03 -53.80 -26.67
CA THR A 7 -21.05 -52.79 -27.05
C THR A 7 -20.50 -51.44 -26.57
N ALA A 8 -20.71 -50.38 -27.34
CA ALA A 8 -20.49 -48.99 -26.93
C ALA A 8 -21.85 -48.27 -26.89
N THR A 9 -22.10 -47.49 -25.83
CA THR A 9 -23.40 -46.85 -25.59
C THR A 9 -23.26 -45.48 -24.89
N ILE A 10 -23.52 -44.40 -25.66
CA ILE A 10 -24.35 -43.17 -25.42
C ILE A 10 -23.88 -42.15 -24.31
N PHE A 11 -23.98 -40.80 -24.33
CA PHE A 11 -24.92 -39.73 -24.80
C PHE A 11 -24.16 -38.41 -25.10
N ASN A 12 -24.36 -37.68 -26.21
CA ASN A 12 -25.48 -36.80 -26.66
C ASN A 12 -25.58 -35.43 -25.95
N PHE A 13 -25.34 -34.32 -26.69
CA PHE A 13 -26.14 -33.08 -26.61
C PHE A 13 -26.04 -32.29 -27.93
N LEU A 14 -27.21 -31.94 -28.47
CA LEU A 14 -27.46 -31.31 -29.76
C LEU A 14 -27.80 -29.82 -29.62
N GLU A 15 -27.74 -29.19 -30.79
CA GLU A 15 -27.75 -27.78 -31.15
C GLU A 15 -29.13 -27.08 -31.28
N PHE A 16 -29.06 -25.74 -31.26
CA PHE A 16 -29.78 -24.68 -32.00
C PHE A 16 -31.30 -24.41 -31.88
N GLY A 17 -31.62 -23.11 -31.75
CA GLY A 17 -32.89 -22.52 -32.20
C GLY A 17 -33.11 -21.05 -31.81
N LYS A 18 -32.94 -20.11 -32.76
CA LYS A 18 -33.30 -18.67 -32.68
C LYS A 18 -34.77 -18.46 -33.09
N GLY A 19 -35.44 -17.40 -32.59
CA GLY A 19 -36.53 -16.75 -33.33
C GLY A 19 -37.65 -16.03 -32.53
N HIS A 20 -37.60 -14.68 -32.57
CA HIS A 20 -38.68 -13.65 -32.58
C HIS A 20 -39.81 -13.52 -31.51
N SER A 21 -40.20 -12.25 -31.32
CA SER A 21 -41.06 -11.61 -30.28
C SER A 21 -42.50 -11.32 -30.79
N PRO A 22 -43.33 -10.39 -30.24
CA PRO A 22 -43.59 -9.86 -28.88
C PRO A 22 -45.12 -9.87 -28.52
N LEU A 23 -45.50 -9.17 -27.42
CA LEU A 23 -46.83 -8.60 -27.05
C LEU A 23 -47.81 -9.42 -26.17
N ALA A 24 -48.00 -8.91 -24.94
CA ALA A 24 -49.25 -8.36 -24.40
C ALA A 24 -49.89 -9.00 -23.13
N ARG A 25 -50.36 -8.06 -22.28
CA ARG A 25 -51.43 -8.08 -21.24
C ARG A 25 -51.03 -8.50 -19.82
N LEU A 26 -51.00 -7.53 -18.88
CA LEU A 26 -52.09 -6.98 -18.01
C LEU A 26 -52.02 -7.69 -16.65
N ALA A 27 -52.25 -7.13 -15.46
CA ALA A 27 -52.53 -5.80 -14.93
C ALA A 27 -52.44 -5.95 -13.40
N MET A 28 -52.17 -4.87 -12.66
CA MET A 28 -52.98 -4.39 -11.52
C MET A 28 -52.17 -3.61 -10.46
N ASN A 29 -52.74 -2.42 -10.19
CA ASN A 29 -52.80 -1.67 -8.93
C ASN A 29 -51.67 -0.69 -8.56
N ARG A 30 -51.87 0.55 -9.06
CA ARG A 30 -51.74 1.80 -8.30
C ARG A 30 -52.80 1.84 -7.20
N VAL A 31 -52.45 2.30 -5.98
CA VAL A 31 -53.22 3.28 -5.17
C VAL A 31 -52.27 3.96 -4.15
N ALA A 32 -52.37 5.30 -4.08
CA ALA A 32 -52.04 6.25 -3.02
C ALA A 32 -50.57 6.57 -2.64
N ARG A 33 -50.12 7.79 -2.99
CA ARG A 33 -50.27 8.98 -2.11
C ARG A 33 -49.76 10.25 -2.80
N GLU A 34 -50.66 11.23 -2.90
CA GLU A 34 -50.37 12.64 -3.15
C GLU A 34 -50.08 13.39 -1.82
N ASN A 35 -49.51 14.59 -1.98
CA ASN A 35 -49.37 15.72 -1.05
C ASN A 35 -48.15 15.77 -0.11
N SER A 36 -47.17 16.59 -0.48
CA SER A 36 -47.01 17.93 0.12
C SER A 36 -45.95 18.76 -0.61
N ASN A 37 -46.35 19.98 -0.98
CA ASN A 37 -45.52 21.02 -1.59
C ASN A 37 -44.73 21.81 -0.53
N ALA A 38 -43.59 22.33 -0.99
CA ALA A 38 -42.97 23.62 -0.65
C ALA A 38 -42.60 23.92 0.82
N MET A 39 -41.28 23.96 1.08
CA MET A 39 -40.70 25.00 1.94
C MET A 39 -39.26 25.31 1.50
N THR A 40 -39.08 26.53 1.01
CA THR A 40 -37.81 27.17 0.68
C THR A 40 -37.14 27.75 1.93
N SER A 41 -35.79 27.73 1.94
CA SER A 41 -34.90 28.73 2.54
C SER A 41 -34.77 28.80 4.07
N MET A 42 -33.61 28.37 4.59
CA MET A 42 -32.63 29.14 5.41
C MET A 42 -31.87 28.20 6.37
N GLY A 43 -30.57 28.48 6.57
CA GLY A 43 -29.83 28.06 7.76
C GLY A 43 -28.76 26.99 7.55
N ASN A 44 -27.55 27.43 7.17
CA ASN A 44 -26.33 26.67 7.43
C ASN A 44 -26.04 26.70 8.94
N ASP A 45 -26.61 25.77 9.70
CA ASP A 45 -26.18 25.48 11.07
C ASP A 45 -25.42 24.15 11.09
N MET A 46 -24.13 24.25 11.41
CA MET A 46 -23.27 23.10 11.66
C MET A 46 -23.78 22.34 12.89
N SER A 47 -24.18 21.08 12.67
CA SER A 47 -24.55 20.14 13.74
C SER A 47 -23.43 19.98 14.77
N PRO A 48 -23.73 19.89 16.09
CA PRO A 48 -22.74 19.68 17.16
C PRO A 48 -21.92 18.38 17.04
N MET A 49 -22.29 17.46 16.15
CA MET A 49 -21.66 16.14 16.01
C MET A 49 -20.23 16.14 15.42
N ASP A 50 -19.80 17.21 14.75
CA ASP A 50 -18.43 17.28 14.21
C ASP A 50 -17.36 17.54 15.29
N THR A 51 -17.75 17.94 16.50
CA THR A 51 -16.82 18.12 17.62
C THR A 51 -16.41 16.80 18.29
N LEU A 52 -17.24 15.75 18.23
CA LEU A 52 -16.90 14.43 18.77
C LEU A 52 -15.90 13.67 17.89
N ARG A 53 -15.82 14.01 16.59
CA ARG A 53 -14.80 13.45 15.66
C ARG A 53 -13.39 13.99 15.90
N ARG A 54 -13.22 15.12 16.59
CA ARG A 54 -11.92 15.78 16.84
C ARG A 54 -11.25 15.39 18.17
N ARG A 55 -11.86 14.55 19.01
CA ARG A 55 -11.17 14.02 20.19
C ARG A 55 -10.30 12.82 19.79
N LYS A 56 -8.99 13.00 19.99
CA LYS A 56 -7.91 12.03 19.74
C LYS A 56 -8.30 10.65 20.30
N THR A 57 -8.62 9.71 19.44
CA THR A 57 -8.50 8.30 19.77
C THR A 57 -7.02 7.96 19.86
N PRO A 58 -6.54 7.29 20.92
CA PRO A 58 -5.18 6.76 20.93
C PRO A 58 -5.10 5.69 19.85
N THR A 59 -4.33 5.93 18.79
CA THR A 59 -3.91 4.87 17.89
C THR A 59 -3.10 3.86 18.70
N THR A 60 -3.63 2.65 18.87
CA THR A 60 -3.05 1.48 19.57
C THR A 60 -1.85 0.86 18.84
N THR A 61 -0.94 1.72 18.36
CA THR A 61 0.39 1.34 17.87
C THR A 61 1.45 2.32 18.41
N GLN A 62 1.46 2.49 19.73
CA GLN A 62 2.69 2.82 20.46
C GLN A 62 3.13 1.56 21.20
N VAL A 63 3.57 0.56 20.44
CA VAL A 63 4.29 -0.59 20.99
C VAL A 63 5.73 -0.13 21.18
N ASN A 64 6.22 -0.28 22.41
CA ASN A 64 7.61 -0.05 22.81
C ASN A 64 8.59 -0.61 21.76
N ARG A 65 9.20 0.26 20.94
CA ARG A 65 10.36 -0.09 20.11
C ARG A 65 11.64 0.22 20.90
N PRO A 66 12.54 -0.75 21.16
CA PRO A 66 13.86 -0.49 21.75
C PRO A 66 14.67 0.52 20.91
N ALA A 67 14.55 0.46 19.57
CA ALA A 67 15.21 1.39 18.64
C ALA A 67 14.70 2.85 18.75
N TRP A 68 13.44 3.06 19.15
CA TRP A 68 12.90 4.41 19.35
C TRP A 68 13.42 5.04 20.65
N LYS A 69 13.60 4.22 21.71
CA LYS A 69 14.26 4.65 22.94
C LYS A 69 15.74 4.96 22.70
N LEU A 70 16.46 4.17 21.91
CA LEU A 70 17.87 4.44 21.54
C LEU A 70 18.03 5.73 20.73
N ARG A 71 17.11 6.04 19.80
CA ARG A 71 17.16 7.28 19.01
C ARG A 71 16.77 8.53 19.82
N ASN A 72 15.77 8.43 20.71
CA ASN A 72 15.45 9.52 21.65
C ASN A 72 16.51 9.67 22.75
N LEU A 73 17.18 8.58 23.14
CA LEU A 73 18.38 8.62 23.97
C LEU A 73 19.49 9.35 23.22
N TYR A 74 19.76 9.02 21.95
CA TYR A 74 20.75 9.72 21.12
C TYR A 74 20.45 11.22 20.95
N LEU A 75 19.19 11.59 20.70
CA LEU A 75 18.78 12.99 20.61
C LEU A 75 18.82 13.72 21.97
N SER A 76 18.54 13.01 23.08
CA SER A 76 18.73 13.50 24.46
C SER A 76 20.21 13.61 24.88
N LEU A 77 21.08 12.78 24.29
CA LEU A 77 22.53 12.74 24.49
C LEU A 77 23.28 13.83 23.70
N SER A 78 22.62 14.52 22.77
CA SER A 78 23.19 15.67 22.05
C SER A 78 23.50 16.88 22.96
N SER A 79 23.03 16.86 24.21
CA SER A 79 23.53 17.75 25.26
C SER A 79 24.90 17.26 25.74
N LYS A 80 25.97 17.99 25.36
CA LYS A 80 27.38 17.75 25.75
C LYS A 80 27.58 17.46 27.25
N ARG A 81 26.68 17.89 28.13
CA ARG A 81 26.75 17.64 29.59
C ARG A 81 26.31 16.23 30.01
N ARG A 82 25.35 15.61 29.32
CA ARG A 82 24.84 14.26 29.68
C ARG A 82 25.70 13.13 29.13
N ALA A 83 26.32 13.33 27.96
CA ALA A 83 27.25 12.36 27.38
C ALA A 83 28.47 12.11 28.28
N LYS A 84 28.99 13.14 28.95
CA LYS A 84 30.10 13.01 29.92
C LYS A 84 29.74 12.14 31.11
N GLY A 85 28.53 12.27 31.65
CA GLY A 85 28.08 11.47 32.81
C GLY A 85 28.00 9.98 32.50
N ILE A 86 27.45 9.60 31.34
CA ILE A 86 27.34 8.19 30.94
C ILE A 86 28.70 7.60 30.59
N PHE A 87 29.58 8.36 29.94
CA PHE A 87 30.95 7.93 29.69
C PHE A 87 31.73 7.69 30.99
N SER A 88 31.56 8.55 31.99
CA SER A 88 32.15 8.36 33.32
C SER A 88 31.62 7.11 34.02
N VAL A 89 30.31 6.81 33.94
CA VAL A 89 29.74 5.58 34.51
C VAL A 89 30.29 4.33 33.80
N PHE A 90 30.45 4.38 32.48
CA PHE A 90 31.00 3.28 31.70
C PHE A 90 32.47 3.01 32.06
N ILE A 91 33.29 4.05 32.21
CA ILE A 91 34.67 3.91 32.71
C ILE A 91 34.68 3.34 34.13
N PHE A 92 33.78 3.79 35.01
CA PHE A 92 33.70 3.29 36.38
C PHE A 92 33.38 1.78 36.42
N LEU A 93 32.43 1.33 35.59
CA LEU A 93 32.08 -0.10 35.48
C LEU A 93 33.23 -0.92 34.90
N LEU A 94 33.96 -0.39 33.92
CA LEU A 94 35.12 -1.06 33.33
C LEU A 94 36.26 -1.22 34.34
N VAL A 95 36.55 -0.16 35.11
CA VAL A 95 37.54 -0.18 36.19
C VAL A 95 37.11 -1.15 37.29
N PHE A 96 35.84 -1.13 37.71
CA PHE A 96 35.31 -2.03 38.73
C PHE A 96 35.37 -3.50 38.29
N TYR A 97 35.02 -3.80 37.03
CA TYR A 97 35.14 -5.13 36.46
C TYR A 97 36.60 -5.60 36.43
N THR A 98 37.53 -4.72 36.03
CA THR A 98 38.96 -5.03 35.99
C THR A 98 39.51 -5.27 37.39
N LEU A 99 39.09 -4.49 38.39
CA LEU A 99 39.43 -4.71 39.79
C LEU A 99 38.85 -6.02 40.35
N LEU A 100 37.63 -6.40 39.94
CA LEU A 100 37.04 -7.70 40.28
C LEU A 100 37.84 -8.86 39.69
N VAL A 101 38.27 -8.75 38.43
CA VAL A 101 39.12 -9.73 37.76
C VAL A 101 40.50 -9.84 38.43
N LEU A 102 41.09 -8.70 38.82
CA LEU A 102 42.38 -8.67 39.53
C LEU A 102 42.29 -9.17 40.97
N LYS A 103 41.17 -8.92 41.66
CA LYS A 103 40.94 -9.37 43.05
C LYS A 103 40.63 -10.87 43.12
N ASN A 104 39.95 -11.42 42.11
CA ASN A 104 39.65 -12.85 42.01
C ASN A 104 40.75 -13.58 41.22
N GLY A 105 42.00 -13.52 41.71
CA GLY A 105 43.20 -14.14 41.12
C GLY A 105 43.16 -15.65 40.87
N SER A 106 42.02 -16.32 41.07
CA SER A 106 41.78 -17.74 40.76
C SER A 106 40.93 -17.99 39.51
N LEU A 107 40.55 -16.98 38.73
CA LEU A 107 39.81 -17.17 37.47
C LEU A 107 40.67 -17.60 36.27
N LYS A 108 41.94 -17.95 36.52
CA LYS A 108 42.88 -18.45 35.49
C LYS A 108 42.81 -19.97 35.25
N LEU A 109 41.98 -20.72 35.99
CA LEU A 109 41.89 -22.19 35.88
C LEU A 109 40.65 -22.72 35.14
N ALA A 110 39.73 -21.86 34.68
CA ALA A 110 38.49 -22.30 34.04
C ALA A 110 38.50 -22.31 32.49
N PHE A 111 39.64 -22.06 31.84
CA PHE A 111 39.73 -22.00 30.37
C PHE A 111 40.58 -23.10 29.71
N ASN A 112 41.05 -24.09 30.47
CA ASN A 112 41.83 -25.22 29.95
C ASN A 112 41.20 -26.59 30.27
N SER A 113 39.91 -26.76 29.97
CA SER A 113 39.33 -28.10 29.81
C SER A 113 38.92 -28.30 28.35
N ASN A 114 39.78 -29.02 27.63
CA ASN A 114 39.40 -29.69 26.39
C ASN A 114 38.37 -30.74 26.74
N ASP A 115 37.08 -30.45 26.54
CA ASP A 115 36.13 -31.52 26.29
C ASP A 115 35.08 -31.09 25.27
N SER A 116 34.80 -32.02 24.37
CA SER A 116 34.10 -31.83 23.12
C SER A 116 32.58 -31.91 23.26
N SER A 117 31.91 -31.34 22.24
CA SER A 117 30.50 -31.46 21.86
C SER A 117 29.47 -30.72 22.71
N GLU A 118 29.22 -29.47 22.35
CA GLU A 118 27.89 -28.92 22.04
C GLU A 118 28.07 -27.53 21.41
N THR A 119 27.49 -27.30 20.22
CA THR A 119 27.59 -26.02 19.51
C THR A 119 26.73 -24.97 20.19
N GLU A 120 27.32 -24.20 21.10
CA GLU A 120 26.69 -22.97 21.61
C GLU A 120 26.66 -21.87 20.53
N PRO A 121 25.60 -21.04 20.46
CA PRO A 121 25.42 -20.07 19.37
C PRO A 121 26.29 -18.81 19.47
N TRP A 122 27.13 -18.68 20.49
CA TRP A 122 27.80 -17.42 20.84
C TRP A 122 29.31 -17.59 21.03
N SER A 123 29.97 -18.24 20.08
CA SER A 123 31.43 -18.23 20.06
C SER A 123 31.95 -16.81 19.78
N LEU A 124 33.09 -16.46 20.38
CA LEU A 124 33.79 -15.18 20.12
C LEU A 124 34.13 -15.04 18.62
N GLU A 125 34.35 -16.14 17.93
CA GLU A 125 34.56 -16.18 16.48
C GLU A 125 33.27 -15.90 15.69
N SER A 126 32.11 -16.38 16.15
CA SER A 126 30.80 -16.02 15.59
C SER A 126 30.50 -14.53 15.79
N ALA A 127 30.86 -13.98 16.94
CA ALA A 127 30.74 -12.55 17.21
C ALA A 127 31.70 -11.73 16.33
N LYS A 128 32.96 -12.14 16.18
CA LYS A 128 33.93 -11.49 15.28
C LYS A 128 33.50 -11.58 13.82
N ALA A 129 32.96 -12.72 13.38
CA ALA A 129 32.42 -12.90 12.03
C ALA A 129 31.22 -11.97 11.81
N TRP A 130 30.29 -11.91 12.77
CA TRP A 130 29.15 -11.01 12.71
C TRP A 130 29.56 -9.53 12.73
N PHE A 131 30.53 -9.14 13.58
CA PHE A 131 31.09 -7.78 13.60
C PHE A 131 31.90 -7.45 12.33
N GLY A 132 32.59 -8.42 11.74
CA GLY A 132 33.29 -8.27 10.48
C GLY A 132 32.35 -8.13 9.28
N GLU A 133 31.25 -8.89 9.27
CA GLU A 133 30.24 -8.84 8.22
C GLU A 133 29.37 -7.58 8.32
N THR A 134 29.03 -7.15 9.54
CA THR A 134 28.35 -5.85 9.77
C THR A 134 29.26 -4.65 9.54
N ALA A 135 30.56 -4.73 9.87
CA ALA A 135 31.54 -3.69 9.51
C ALA A 135 31.80 -3.64 7.99
N SER A 136 31.76 -4.78 7.28
CA SER A 136 31.83 -4.87 5.81
C SER A 136 30.59 -4.26 5.14
N LEU A 137 29.40 -4.49 5.70
CA LEU A 137 28.15 -3.88 5.24
C LEU A 137 28.08 -2.38 5.55
N GLN A 138 28.62 -1.94 6.69
CA GLN A 138 28.76 -0.51 7.02
C GLN A 138 29.85 0.20 6.21
N ASN A 139 30.99 -0.45 5.92
CA ASN A 139 32.02 0.11 5.03
C ASN A 139 31.53 0.20 3.57
N LYS A 140 30.66 -0.72 3.12
CA LYS A 140 29.95 -0.58 1.83
C LYS A 140 28.88 0.51 1.83
N GLN A 141 28.36 0.92 2.99
CA GLN A 141 27.48 2.08 3.15
C GLN A 141 28.23 3.41 3.38
N HIS A 142 29.53 3.36 3.72
CA HIS A 142 30.35 4.53 4.04
C HIS A 142 31.37 4.96 2.97
N HIS A 143 31.23 4.49 1.72
CA HIS A 143 31.79 5.18 0.55
C HIS A 143 30.73 5.97 -0.24
N PRO A 144 30.15 7.06 0.31
CA PRO A 144 29.49 8.04 -0.51
C PRO A 144 30.46 9.15 -0.96
N SER A 145 31.70 9.25 -0.49
CA SER A 145 32.55 10.42 -0.78
C SER A 145 32.94 10.58 -2.27
N GLU A 146 33.13 9.49 -3.01
CA GLU A 146 33.49 9.56 -4.44
C GLU A 146 32.27 9.79 -5.34
N MET A 147 31.10 9.28 -4.95
CA MET A 147 29.85 9.46 -5.70
C MET A 147 29.12 10.76 -5.31
N GLN A 148 29.24 11.19 -4.06
CA GLN A 148 28.81 12.51 -3.59
C GLN A 148 29.72 13.62 -4.08
N SER A 149 31.05 13.45 -4.19
CA SER A 149 31.90 14.50 -4.78
C SER A 149 31.63 14.69 -6.27
N LYS A 150 31.36 13.60 -7.01
CA LYS A 150 30.92 13.68 -8.41
C LYS A 150 29.55 14.33 -8.56
N TRP A 151 28.60 14.06 -7.66
CA TRP A 151 27.27 14.67 -7.69
C TRP A 151 27.20 16.07 -7.09
N SER A 152 28.07 16.42 -6.13
CA SER A 152 28.17 17.77 -5.57
C SER A 152 28.94 18.72 -6.48
N MET A 153 29.82 18.22 -7.36
CA MET A 153 30.40 19.02 -8.44
C MET A 153 29.42 19.22 -9.62
N GLU A 154 28.41 18.35 -9.78
CA GLU A 154 27.36 18.50 -10.81
C GLU A 154 26.08 19.18 -10.32
N GLN A 155 25.92 19.41 -9.01
CA GLN A 155 24.98 20.42 -8.52
C GLN A 155 25.61 21.80 -8.73
N LYS A 156 25.59 22.27 -9.99
CA LYS A 156 25.52 23.71 -10.22
C LYS A 156 24.35 24.20 -9.38
N GLU A 157 24.62 25.10 -8.43
CA GLU A 157 23.57 25.96 -7.91
C GLU A 157 22.77 26.42 -9.12
N TYR A 158 21.47 26.14 -9.10
CA TYR A 158 20.56 26.72 -10.07
C TYR A 158 20.54 28.22 -9.75
N GLU A 159 21.53 28.96 -10.24
CA GLU A 159 21.43 30.40 -10.36
C GLU A 159 20.24 30.63 -11.27
N ALA A 160 19.16 31.19 -10.72
CA ALA A 160 18.06 31.67 -11.52
C ALA A 160 18.67 32.53 -12.64
N PRO A 161 18.29 32.32 -13.92
CA PRO A 161 18.86 33.06 -15.03
C PRO A 161 18.79 34.55 -14.73
N LYS A 162 19.97 35.21 -14.71
CA LYS A 162 20.12 36.62 -14.33
C LYS A 162 19.55 37.57 -15.41
N ASP A 163 19.27 37.05 -16.60
CA ASP A 163 18.53 37.73 -17.67
C ASP A 163 17.19 37.03 -17.90
N VAL A 164 16.12 37.61 -17.36
CA VAL A 164 14.73 37.19 -17.59
C VAL A 164 14.28 37.48 -19.03
N ASP A 165 14.98 38.39 -19.72
CA ASP A 165 14.56 38.92 -21.02
C ASP A 165 15.01 38.06 -22.23
N GLU A 166 15.89 37.06 -22.04
CA GLU A 166 16.42 36.23 -23.14
C GLU A 166 15.97 34.76 -23.10
N ILE A 167 15.11 34.38 -22.13
CA ILE A 167 14.31 33.17 -22.28
C ILE A 167 13.25 33.50 -23.31
N GLN A 168 13.51 33.21 -24.60
CA GLN A 168 12.45 33.04 -25.58
C GLN A 168 11.35 32.21 -24.90
N GLU A 169 10.19 32.83 -24.64
CA GLU A 169 9.05 32.21 -23.97
C GLU A 169 8.67 30.94 -24.74
N GLN A 170 9.28 29.81 -24.39
CA GLN A 170 8.81 28.52 -24.86
C GLN A 170 7.42 28.35 -24.24
N GLN A 171 6.41 28.66 -25.04
CA GLN A 171 5.02 28.60 -24.64
C GLN A 171 4.75 27.19 -24.10
N LEU A 172 4.56 27.08 -22.78
CA LEU A 172 4.28 25.79 -22.16
C LEU A 172 2.88 25.34 -22.61
N PRO A 173 2.70 24.06 -22.99
CA PRO A 173 1.35 23.57 -23.25
C PRO A 173 0.54 23.63 -21.96
N PHE A 174 -0.74 24.01 -22.06
CA PHE A 174 -1.66 23.90 -20.93
C PHE A 174 -1.74 22.47 -20.40
N ILE A 175 -1.83 21.53 -21.35
CA ILE A 175 -2.04 20.13 -21.03
C ILE A 175 -1.28 19.25 -22.01
N GLN A 176 -0.57 18.27 -21.46
CA GLN A 176 -0.01 17.14 -22.19
C GLN A 176 -0.85 15.92 -21.87
N VAL A 177 -1.23 15.17 -22.91
CA VAL A 177 -2.08 13.99 -22.82
C VAL A 177 -1.36 12.83 -23.48
N TRP A 178 -1.20 11.73 -22.75
CA TRP A 178 -0.80 10.45 -23.31
C TRP A 178 -2.03 9.54 -23.34
N LYS A 179 -2.50 9.21 -24.55
CA LYS A 179 -3.63 8.31 -24.74
C LYS A 179 -3.14 6.98 -25.29
N HIS A 180 -3.53 5.89 -24.66
CA HIS A 180 -3.28 4.56 -25.20
C HIS A 180 -4.20 4.29 -26.40
N GLY A 181 -3.69 3.66 -27.47
CA GLY A 181 -4.44 3.46 -28.71
C GLY A 181 -5.65 2.53 -28.59
N HIS A 182 -5.61 1.56 -27.66
CA HIS A 182 -6.63 0.51 -27.54
C HIS A 182 -7.25 0.36 -26.14
N SER A 183 -6.83 1.16 -25.16
CA SER A 183 -7.41 1.12 -23.81
C SER A 183 -7.92 2.50 -23.42
N ASP A 184 -8.71 2.56 -22.35
CA ASP A 184 -9.22 3.79 -21.78
C ASP A 184 -8.15 4.57 -20.98
N ILE A 185 -6.89 4.12 -21.00
CA ILE A 185 -5.79 4.74 -20.27
C ILE A 185 -5.48 6.11 -20.88
N THR A 186 -5.64 7.12 -20.03
CA THR A 186 -5.30 8.51 -20.32
C THR A 186 -4.45 9.03 -19.18
N VAL A 187 -3.23 9.47 -19.49
CA VAL A 187 -2.36 10.19 -18.56
C VAL A 187 -2.39 11.65 -18.96
N CYS A 188 -2.53 12.55 -17.99
CA CYS A 188 -2.47 13.98 -18.24
C CYS A 188 -1.46 14.65 -17.32
N ARG A 189 -0.74 15.63 -17.87
CA ARG A 189 0.10 16.59 -17.15
C ARG A 189 -0.44 17.98 -17.45
N ILE A 190 -0.98 18.65 -16.44
CA ILE A 190 -1.64 19.95 -16.54
C ILE A 190 -0.72 21.00 -15.94
N PHE A 191 -0.34 22.01 -16.72
CA PHE A 191 0.63 23.02 -16.34
C PHE A 191 -0.04 24.21 -15.64
N GLY A 192 0.74 24.94 -14.84
CA GLY A 192 0.29 26.16 -14.16
C GLY A 192 -0.84 25.87 -13.18
N VAL A 193 -0.53 25.14 -12.10
CA VAL A 193 -1.52 24.73 -11.10
C VAL A 193 -1.11 25.16 -9.70
N CYS A 194 -2.08 25.50 -8.86
CA CYS A 194 -1.85 25.67 -7.43
C CYS A 194 -2.79 24.78 -6.61
N ILE A 195 -2.38 24.44 -5.40
CA ILE A 195 -3.24 23.82 -4.39
C ILE A 195 -3.51 24.82 -3.29
N GLY A 196 -4.79 25.04 -3.02
CA GLY A 196 -5.28 25.87 -1.93
C GLY A 196 -6.18 25.11 -0.97
N SER A 197 -6.75 25.83 0.00
CA SER A 197 -7.72 25.28 0.95
C SER A 197 -9.01 24.78 0.28
N LYS A 198 -9.34 25.31 -0.89
CA LYS A 198 -10.52 24.93 -1.69
C LYS A 198 -10.26 23.83 -2.72
N GLY A 199 -9.04 23.29 -2.79
CA GLY A 199 -8.66 22.25 -3.75
C GLY A 199 -7.68 22.76 -4.81
N LEU A 200 -7.74 22.16 -6.00
CA LEU A 200 -6.87 22.50 -7.12
C LEU A 200 -7.30 23.85 -7.72
N ARG A 201 -6.35 24.67 -8.15
CA ARG A 201 -6.59 25.87 -8.93
C ARG A 201 -5.84 25.75 -10.24
N VAL A 202 -6.54 25.96 -11.34
CA VAL A 202 -5.99 25.82 -12.69
C VAL A 202 -6.13 27.17 -13.38
N PHE A 203 -5.01 27.74 -13.82
CA PHE A 203 -4.98 29.10 -14.34
C PHE A 203 -5.20 29.15 -15.85
N GLN A 204 -6.34 28.62 -16.29
CA GLN A 204 -6.85 28.85 -17.63
C GLN A 204 -8.34 29.14 -17.61
N ASN A 205 -8.69 30.34 -18.08
CA ASN A 205 -10.06 30.79 -18.20
C ASN A 205 -10.62 30.54 -19.59
N THR A 206 -10.87 29.26 -19.91
CA THR A 206 -11.64 28.91 -21.10
C THR A 206 -12.68 27.85 -20.77
N SER A 207 -13.87 27.95 -21.36
CA SER A 207 -14.90 26.90 -21.30
C SER A 207 -14.37 25.55 -21.83
N LYS A 208 -13.33 25.57 -22.66
CA LYS A 208 -12.63 24.40 -23.19
C LYS A 208 -11.74 23.71 -22.13
N ALA A 209 -11.09 24.48 -21.25
CA ALA A 209 -10.26 23.94 -20.17
C ALA A 209 -11.06 22.99 -19.25
N LYS A 210 -12.32 23.32 -18.95
CA LYS A 210 -13.23 22.45 -18.18
C LYS A 210 -13.36 21.06 -18.82
N LYS A 211 -13.63 20.99 -20.13
CA LYS A 211 -13.76 19.71 -20.85
C LYS A 211 -12.46 18.91 -20.83
N GLN A 212 -11.32 19.59 -20.91
CA GLN A 212 -10.00 18.95 -20.85
C GLN A 212 -9.67 18.38 -19.46
N LEU A 213 -9.99 19.13 -18.39
CA LEU A 213 -9.81 18.66 -17.02
C LEU A 213 -10.72 17.46 -16.71
N GLU A 214 -11.98 17.51 -17.15
CA GLU A 214 -12.92 16.38 -17.04
C GLU A 214 -12.46 15.17 -17.87
N TYR A 215 -11.91 15.41 -19.07
CA TYR A 215 -11.29 14.38 -19.89
C TYR A 215 -10.14 13.67 -19.14
N CYS A 216 -9.37 14.42 -18.37
CA CYS A 216 -8.32 13.92 -17.49
C CYS A 216 -8.81 13.38 -16.13
N GLY A 217 -10.13 13.28 -15.94
CA GLY A 217 -10.75 12.71 -14.75
C GLY A 217 -10.84 13.65 -13.54
N ILE A 218 -10.49 14.93 -13.69
CA ILE A 218 -10.63 15.92 -12.62
C ILE A 218 -12.08 16.40 -12.60
N LYS A 219 -12.75 16.23 -11.46
CA LYS A 219 -14.15 16.61 -11.31
C LYS A 219 -14.30 18.13 -11.13
N PRO A 220 -15.38 18.76 -11.63
CA PRO A 220 -15.59 20.22 -11.52
C PRO A 220 -15.51 20.81 -10.12
N HIS A 221 -15.95 20.08 -9.09
CA HIS A 221 -15.91 20.55 -7.70
C HIS A 221 -14.51 20.47 -7.06
N LEU A 222 -13.53 19.90 -7.76
CA LEU A 222 -12.16 19.74 -7.26
C LEU A 222 -11.23 20.83 -7.78
N TYR A 223 -11.70 21.69 -8.69
CA TYR A 223 -10.90 22.78 -9.20
C TYR A 223 -11.65 24.13 -9.30
N GLU A 224 -10.91 25.21 -9.14
CA GLU A 224 -11.33 26.57 -9.53
C GLU A 224 -10.52 26.98 -10.76
N SER A 225 -11.18 27.52 -11.79
CA SER A 225 -10.52 28.07 -12.98
C SER A 225 -10.40 29.59 -12.87
N SER A 226 -9.19 30.11 -13.02
CA SER A 226 -8.86 31.53 -12.97
C SER A 226 -8.22 31.99 -14.29
N GLY A 227 -8.28 33.30 -14.56
CA GLY A 227 -7.65 33.91 -15.73
C GLY A 227 -6.12 33.85 -15.69
N VAL A 228 -5.47 33.86 -16.86
CA VAL A 228 -4.00 33.93 -16.96
C VAL A 228 -3.45 35.19 -16.29
N GLU A 229 -4.18 36.32 -16.37
CA GLU A 229 -3.82 37.54 -15.64
C GLU A 229 -3.77 37.33 -14.12
N GLU A 230 -4.64 36.48 -13.59
CA GLU A 230 -4.63 36.16 -12.16
C GLU A 230 -3.41 35.31 -11.81
N TRP A 231 -2.97 34.41 -12.70
CA TRP A 231 -1.70 33.69 -12.53
C TRP A 231 -0.50 34.63 -12.50
N LEU A 232 -0.40 35.55 -13.45
CA LEU A 232 0.70 36.51 -13.49
C LEU A 232 0.74 37.35 -12.19
N LYS A 233 -0.44 37.83 -11.74
CA LYS A 233 -0.58 38.51 -10.44
C LYS A 233 -0.12 37.62 -9.28
N ILE A 234 -0.55 36.36 -9.26
CA ILE A 234 -0.22 35.40 -8.21
C ILE A 234 1.27 35.05 -8.18
N SER A 235 1.88 34.84 -9.35
CA SER A 235 3.30 34.55 -9.49
C SER A 235 4.17 35.72 -9.03
N ALA A 236 3.66 36.95 -9.10
CA ALA A 236 4.31 38.15 -8.59
C ALA A 236 4.08 38.39 -7.08
N MET A 237 3.16 37.67 -6.43
CA MET A 237 2.85 37.86 -5.01
C MET A 237 3.75 37.00 -4.10
N SER A 238 4.40 37.65 -3.13
CA SER A 238 5.26 37.02 -2.11
C SER A 238 4.57 35.97 -1.22
N ASN A 239 3.23 35.91 -1.22
CA ASN A 239 2.45 35.04 -0.33
C ASN A 239 2.26 33.62 -0.89
N TYR A 240 2.77 33.35 -2.10
CA TYR A 240 2.72 32.02 -2.71
C TYR A 240 4.05 31.31 -2.51
N SER A 241 3.99 30.05 -2.05
CA SER A 241 5.15 29.17 -2.19
C SER A 241 5.13 28.64 -3.60
N ILE A 242 6.10 29.08 -4.41
CA ILE A 242 6.15 28.73 -5.82
C ILE A 242 7.21 27.64 -6.02
N GLN A 243 6.78 26.49 -6.53
CA GLN A 243 7.60 25.33 -6.86
C GLN A 243 7.57 25.12 -8.38
N LEU A 244 8.03 26.13 -9.14
CA LEU A 244 7.94 26.16 -10.62
C LEU A 244 8.80 25.11 -11.33
N ASP A 245 9.70 24.45 -10.61
CA ASP A 245 10.50 23.35 -11.13
C ASP A 245 9.87 21.98 -10.80
N LYS A 246 8.78 21.92 -10.02
CA LYS A 246 8.17 20.70 -9.49
C LYS A 246 6.86 20.33 -10.18
N ASP A 247 6.66 19.03 -10.36
CA ASP A 247 5.42 18.44 -10.85
C ASP A 247 4.71 17.69 -9.73
N LEU A 248 3.54 18.19 -9.34
CA LEU A 248 2.75 17.59 -8.30
C LEU A 248 2.22 16.21 -8.72
N VAL A 249 2.50 15.22 -7.87
CA VAL A 249 2.03 13.84 -8.02
C VAL A 249 0.69 13.70 -7.33
N SER A 250 -0.40 13.67 -8.11
CA SER A 250 -1.79 13.73 -7.65
C SER A 250 -2.21 15.10 -7.12
N TYR A 251 -3.43 15.52 -7.49
CA TYR A 251 -4.05 16.74 -6.98
C TYR A 251 -4.60 16.58 -5.54
N LEU A 252 -4.62 15.36 -5.00
CA LEU A 252 -5.02 15.09 -3.62
C LEU A 252 -3.80 14.86 -2.73
N PRO A 253 -3.77 15.42 -1.51
CA PRO A 253 -2.75 15.09 -0.54
C PRO A 253 -2.72 13.58 -0.26
N LEU A 254 -1.53 13.01 -0.27
CA LEU A 254 -1.31 11.61 0.06
C LEU A 254 -1.66 11.35 1.52
N ARG A 255 -2.44 10.28 1.72
CA ARG A 255 -2.69 9.73 3.05
C ARG A 255 -1.47 8.92 3.47
N THR A 256 -1.07 8.97 4.74
CA THR A 256 0.09 8.19 5.22
C THR A 256 -0.28 6.88 5.89
N HIS A 257 -1.55 6.69 6.26
CA HIS A 257 -1.98 5.43 6.86
C HIS A 257 -2.22 4.37 5.80
N MET A 258 -1.79 3.15 6.10
CA MET A 258 -1.95 2.01 5.20
C MET A 258 -3.38 1.46 5.28
N PRO A 259 -3.95 0.98 4.16
CA PRO A 259 -3.31 0.84 2.85
C PRO A 259 -3.45 2.02 1.89
N HIS A 260 -4.08 3.10 2.35
CA HIS A 260 -4.44 4.24 1.52
C HIS A 260 -3.25 4.96 0.90
N PHE A 261 -2.10 5.03 1.57
CA PHE A 261 -0.88 5.55 0.96
C PHE A 261 -0.52 4.82 -0.34
N ILE A 262 -0.57 3.48 -0.33
CA ILE A 262 -0.25 2.69 -1.52
C ILE A 262 -1.31 2.89 -2.59
N GLU A 263 -2.57 2.94 -2.21
CA GLU A 263 -3.66 3.28 -3.12
C GLU A 263 -3.42 4.63 -3.82
N ASP A 264 -2.99 5.64 -3.07
CA ASP A 264 -2.77 7.01 -3.58
C ASP A 264 -1.55 7.11 -4.49
N VAL A 265 -0.45 6.38 -4.18
CA VAL A 265 0.79 6.43 -4.98
C VAL A 265 0.80 5.44 -6.16
N THR A 266 -0.06 4.42 -6.15
CA THR A 266 -0.10 3.40 -7.22
C THR A 266 -0.34 3.99 -8.63
N PRO A 267 -1.26 4.94 -8.84
CA PRO A 267 -1.41 5.60 -10.14
C PRO A 267 -0.13 6.26 -10.62
N PHE A 268 0.65 6.86 -9.72
CA PHE A 268 1.93 7.47 -10.07
C PHE A 268 2.97 6.44 -10.51
N ILE A 269 3.09 5.32 -9.78
CA ILE A 269 3.99 4.22 -10.17
C ILE A 269 3.67 3.74 -11.59
N ALA A 270 2.37 3.63 -11.92
CA ALA A 270 1.90 3.18 -13.21
C ALA A 270 2.26 4.14 -14.36
N ILE A 271 2.09 5.45 -14.15
CA ILE A 271 2.20 6.45 -15.23
C ILE A 271 3.59 7.07 -15.36
N ARG A 272 4.45 6.94 -14.34
CA ARG A 272 5.78 7.54 -14.34
C ARG A 272 6.59 7.17 -15.58
N ASP A 273 6.61 5.89 -15.95
CA ASP A 273 7.40 5.40 -17.08
C ASP A 273 6.90 5.96 -18.42
N ILE A 274 5.60 6.28 -18.52
CA ILE A 274 5.01 6.90 -19.71
C ILE A 274 5.48 8.36 -19.81
N ILE A 275 5.47 9.08 -18.70
CA ILE A 275 5.87 10.50 -18.64
C ILE A 275 7.36 10.66 -18.86
N GLU A 276 8.17 9.78 -18.28
CA GLU A 276 9.63 9.74 -18.47
C GLU A 276 10.04 9.16 -19.83
N GLY A 277 9.08 8.78 -20.69
CA GLY A 277 9.35 8.23 -22.02
C GLY A 277 10.01 6.85 -22.03
N ARG A 278 10.12 6.19 -20.87
CA ARG A 278 10.71 4.84 -20.73
C ARG A 278 9.78 3.74 -21.23
N LYS A 279 8.48 3.93 -21.09
CA LYS A 279 7.44 3.02 -21.59
C LYS A 279 6.64 3.73 -22.65
N THR A 280 7.09 3.57 -23.89
CA THR A 280 6.43 4.16 -25.06
C THR A 280 5.26 3.32 -25.55
N ALA A 281 5.18 2.04 -25.17
CA ALA A 281 4.12 1.12 -25.57
C ALA A 281 3.63 0.22 -24.43
N LEU A 282 2.35 -0.17 -24.50
CA LEU A 282 1.76 -1.24 -23.70
C LEU A 282 1.15 -2.26 -24.67
N HIS A 283 1.45 -3.55 -24.49
CA HIS A 283 1.05 -4.60 -25.44
C HIS A 283 1.50 -4.32 -26.90
N GLY A 284 2.65 -3.68 -27.08
CA GLY A 284 3.17 -3.30 -28.40
C GLY A 284 2.48 -2.09 -29.04
N ILE A 285 1.49 -1.48 -28.37
CA ILE A 285 0.77 -0.31 -28.88
C ILE A 285 1.33 0.95 -28.24
N PRO A 286 1.75 1.94 -29.03
CA PRO A 286 2.35 3.15 -28.48
C PRO A 286 1.32 4.07 -27.81
N PHE A 287 1.78 4.84 -26.82
CA PHE A 287 1.04 5.98 -26.30
C PHE A 287 1.12 7.14 -27.28
N GLN A 288 -0.03 7.65 -27.71
CA GLN A 288 -0.10 8.88 -28.49
C GLN A 288 0.00 10.08 -27.55
N ARG A 289 1.09 10.83 -27.67
CA ARG A 289 1.28 12.11 -26.97
C ARG A 289 0.61 13.22 -27.77
N LYS A 290 -0.27 13.97 -27.12
CA LYS A 290 -1.00 15.12 -27.67
C LYS A 290 -0.86 16.31 -26.73
N CYS A 291 -0.86 17.52 -27.25
CA CYS A 291 -0.77 18.75 -26.47
C CYS A 291 -1.87 19.73 -26.83
N SER A 292 -2.25 20.56 -25.87
CA SER A 292 -3.12 21.72 -26.12
C SER A 292 -2.49 22.94 -25.47
N PHE A 293 -2.29 24.01 -26.25
CA PHE A 293 -1.72 25.28 -25.79
C PHE A 293 -2.83 26.28 -25.42
N GLU A 294 -3.92 26.36 -26.21
CA GLU A 294 -4.99 27.37 -26.06
C GLU A 294 -6.38 26.77 -25.79
N GLY A 295 -6.41 25.61 -25.12
CA GLY A 295 -7.65 24.87 -24.90
C GLY A 295 -8.22 24.21 -26.16
N ASN A 296 -7.46 24.11 -27.26
CA ASN A 296 -7.89 23.37 -28.44
C ASN A 296 -8.19 21.92 -28.05
N PHE A 297 -9.40 21.47 -28.40
CA PHE A 297 -9.88 20.14 -28.07
C PHE A 297 -10.48 19.49 -29.32
N PRO A 298 -9.99 18.30 -29.74
CA PRO A 298 -8.98 17.46 -29.07
C PRO A 298 -7.56 18.08 -29.13
N PRO A 299 -6.66 17.73 -28.20
CA PRO A 299 -5.27 18.16 -28.29
C PRO A 299 -4.60 17.61 -29.57
N GLU A 300 -3.69 18.39 -30.16
CA GLU A 300 -3.02 18.10 -31.43
C GLU A 300 -1.63 17.49 -31.22
N GLY A 301 -0.97 17.10 -32.31
CA GLY A 301 0.39 16.52 -32.27
C GLY A 301 1.37 17.49 -31.58
N CYS A 302 2.27 16.94 -30.77
CA CYS A 302 3.20 17.74 -29.97
C CYS A 302 4.62 17.53 -30.50
N GLU A 303 5.28 18.60 -30.94
CA GLU A 303 6.73 18.57 -31.15
C GLU A 303 7.44 18.27 -29.83
N LYS A 304 8.64 17.68 -29.91
CA LYS A 304 9.39 17.09 -28.77
C LYS A 304 9.86 18.16 -27.77
N VAL A 305 8.95 18.76 -27.03
CA VAL A 305 9.31 19.57 -25.86
C VAL A 305 9.43 18.62 -24.67
N ASP A 306 10.65 18.12 -24.44
CA ASP A 306 10.94 17.18 -23.35
C ASP A 306 11.28 17.95 -22.07
N HIS A 307 10.24 18.38 -21.36
CA HIS A 307 10.41 18.91 -20.01
C HIS A 307 10.67 17.78 -19.03
N ILE A 308 11.86 17.83 -18.39
CA ILE A 308 12.26 16.91 -17.31
C ILE A 308 11.15 16.86 -16.25
N PHE A 309 10.65 15.66 -15.98
CA PHE A 309 9.66 15.42 -14.94
C PHE A 309 10.33 15.40 -13.56
N ASN A 310 9.84 16.21 -12.63
CA ASN A 310 10.41 16.43 -11.29
C ASN A 310 9.32 16.26 -10.23
N PRO A 311 9.03 15.01 -9.80
CA PRO A 311 7.87 14.70 -8.98
C PRO A 311 7.90 15.39 -7.61
N PHE A 312 6.74 15.81 -7.12
CA PHE A 312 6.57 16.34 -5.77
C PHE A 312 5.30 15.78 -5.12
N PHE A 313 5.39 15.35 -3.88
CA PHE A 313 4.30 14.73 -3.14
C PHE A 313 3.83 15.63 -2.01
N LEU A 314 2.54 15.94 -2.01
CA LEU A 314 1.92 16.65 -0.90
C LEU A 314 1.30 15.66 0.08
N PHE A 315 1.55 15.87 1.37
CA PHE A 315 0.91 15.13 2.45
C PHE A 315 -0.03 16.05 3.23
N ASP A 316 -1.05 15.46 3.84
CA ASP A 316 -1.79 16.18 4.88
C ASP A 316 -0.88 16.47 6.09
N LYS A 317 -1.22 17.50 6.87
CA LYS A 317 -0.43 17.94 8.03
C LYS A 317 -0.17 16.81 9.03
N SER A 318 -1.18 15.99 9.32
CA SER A 318 -1.04 14.87 10.25
C SER A 318 -0.15 13.75 9.71
N GLY A 319 -0.17 13.56 8.39
CA GLY A 319 0.59 12.55 7.70
C GLY A 319 2.06 12.90 7.62
N PHE A 320 2.38 14.15 7.31
CA PHE A 320 3.76 14.62 7.21
C PHE A 320 4.56 14.38 8.50
N HIS A 321 3.97 14.64 9.68
CA HIS A 321 4.64 14.36 10.96
C HIS A 321 4.89 12.87 11.22
N ARG A 322 4.08 11.98 10.64
CA ARG A 322 4.23 10.52 10.77
C ARG A 322 5.14 9.91 9.71
N PHE A 323 5.54 10.71 8.71
CA PHE A 323 6.33 10.25 7.58
C PHE A 323 7.75 9.84 8.01
N ASN A 324 8.39 10.61 8.89
CA ASN A 324 9.79 10.39 9.27
C ASN A 324 10.01 9.05 10.02
N GLY A 325 10.83 8.16 9.45
CA GLY A 325 11.16 6.83 9.95
C GLY A 325 10.05 5.80 9.78
N SER A 326 9.13 6.05 8.84
CA SER A 326 8.02 5.14 8.53
C SER A 326 8.27 4.35 7.25
N TRP A 327 7.55 3.24 7.09
CA TRP A 327 7.50 2.46 5.85
C TRP A 327 7.21 3.33 4.62
N THR A 328 6.40 4.39 4.77
CA THR A 328 6.06 5.35 3.72
C THR A 328 7.28 6.11 3.21
N GLN A 329 8.19 6.51 4.11
CA GLN A 329 9.42 7.19 3.74
C GLN A 329 10.35 6.26 2.97
N ASP A 330 10.57 5.05 3.49
CA ASP A 330 11.45 4.07 2.84
C ASP A 330 10.92 3.68 1.46
N PHE A 331 9.59 3.55 1.33
CA PHE A 331 8.94 3.30 0.05
C PHE A 331 9.12 4.46 -0.94
N LEU A 332 8.96 5.72 -0.50
CA LEU A 332 9.21 6.87 -1.38
C LEU A 332 10.68 7.01 -1.75
N ALA A 333 11.60 6.70 -0.84
CA ALA A 333 13.04 6.69 -1.13
C ALA A 333 13.38 5.65 -2.20
N LEU A 334 12.80 4.45 -2.11
CA LEU A 334 12.90 3.40 -3.12
C LEU A 334 12.29 3.85 -4.46
N LEU A 335 11.12 4.47 -4.43
CA LEU A 335 10.41 4.94 -5.60
C LEU A 335 11.22 6.03 -6.31
N LEU A 336 11.67 7.06 -5.59
CA LEU A 336 12.39 8.20 -6.16
C LEU A 336 13.88 7.92 -6.40
N ARG A 337 14.43 6.85 -5.82
CA ARG A 337 15.87 6.56 -5.77
C ARG A 337 16.66 7.72 -5.15
N LYS A 338 16.09 8.32 -4.10
CA LYS A 338 16.66 9.45 -3.36
C LYS A 338 16.63 9.14 -1.88
N VAL A 339 17.73 9.40 -1.20
CA VAL A 339 17.83 9.23 0.26
C VAL A 339 17.23 10.44 0.97
N ASP A 340 17.50 11.65 0.46
CA ASP A 340 16.86 12.87 0.94
C ASP A 340 15.58 13.14 0.15
N LEU A 341 14.46 13.11 0.87
CA LEU A 341 13.13 13.35 0.32
C LEU A 341 12.64 14.78 0.55
N SER A 342 13.37 15.62 1.29
CA SER A 342 12.94 16.97 1.68
C SER A 342 12.57 17.84 0.46
N ALA A 343 13.28 17.69 -0.65
CA ALA A 343 13.03 18.40 -1.90
C ALA A 343 11.87 17.83 -2.76
N PHE A 344 11.26 16.73 -2.31
CA PHE A 344 10.23 15.97 -3.02
C PHE A 344 8.94 15.81 -2.23
N VAL A 345 8.92 16.20 -0.95
CA VAL A 345 7.74 16.08 -0.09
C VAL A 345 7.43 17.39 0.61
N GLY A 346 6.14 17.70 0.73
CA GLY A 346 5.67 18.88 1.47
C GLY A 346 4.40 18.59 2.25
N SER A 347 4.03 19.50 3.14
CA SER A 347 2.75 19.48 3.83
C SER A 347 1.87 20.60 3.31
N VAL A 348 0.60 20.28 3.03
CA VAL A 348 -0.42 21.31 2.82
C VAL A 348 -0.63 22.03 4.16
N HIS A 349 -0.14 23.26 4.27
CA HIS A 349 -0.40 24.08 5.43
C HIS A 349 -1.86 24.54 5.40
N SER A 350 -2.59 24.29 6.49
CA SER A 350 -4.02 24.59 6.59
C SER A 350 -4.34 26.09 6.57
N ASN A 351 -3.32 26.95 6.70
CA ASN A 351 -3.50 28.37 6.94
C ASN A 351 -2.95 29.17 5.74
N SER A 352 -3.83 29.45 4.77
CA SER A 352 -3.80 30.55 3.79
C SER A 352 -2.81 30.56 2.62
N THR A 353 -1.72 29.81 2.60
CA THR A 353 -0.81 29.86 1.44
C THR A 353 -1.20 28.82 0.39
N ASN A 354 -1.60 29.30 -0.79
CA ASN A 354 -1.66 28.47 -1.97
C ASN A 354 -0.22 28.07 -2.36
N VAL A 355 -0.02 26.81 -2.72
CA VAL A 355 1.28 26.30 -3.20
C VAL A 355 1.15 26.04 -4.68
N CYS A 356 1.99 26.66 -5.49
CA CYS A 356 1.93 26.57 -6.94
C CYS A 356 3.03 25.65 -7.46
N PHE A 357 2.71 24.86 -8.48
CA PHE A 357 3.57 23.87 -9.09
C PHE A 357 3.64 24.11 -10.59
N ARG A 358 4.73 23.67 -11.21
CA ARG A 358 4.87 23.67 -12.67
C ARG A 358 3.71 22.96 -13.33
N SER A 359 3.40 21.77 -12.84
CA SER A 359 2.31 20.96 -13.34
C SER A 359 1.76 20.02 -12.28
N VAL A 360 0.59 19.44 -12.53
CA VAL A 360 0.07 18.28 -11.80
C VAL A 360 -0.12 17.13 -12.77
N VAL A 361 0.23 15.93 -12.32
CA VAL A 361 0.04 14.70 -13.06
C VAL A 361 -1.14 13.92 -12.51
N THR A 362 -1.99 13.45 -13.41
CA THR A 362 -3.14 12.59 -13.13
C THR A 362 -3.29 11.50 -14.18
N GLY A 363 -3.90 10.38 -13.81
CA GLY A 363 -4.17 9.26 -14.69
C GLY A 363 -5.60 8.76 -14.53
N LYS A 364 -6.23 8.37 -15.62
CA LYS A 364 -7.56 7.77 -15.69
C LYS A 364 -7.50 6.48 -16.51
N GLY A 365 -8.33 5.50 -16.15
CA GLY A 365 -8.54 4.27 -16.91
C GLY A 365 -8.59 3.04 -16.01
N ALA A 366 -9.44 2.07 -16.34
CA ALA A 366 -9.55 0.81 -15.60
C ALA A 366 -8.30 -0.07 -15.71
N ASP A 367 -7.52 0.14 -16.78
CA ASP A 367 -6.41 -0.71 -17.20
C ASP A 367 -5.04 -0.26 -16.69
N LEU A 368 -4.96 0.74 -15.80
CA LEU A 368 -3.70 1.18 -15.18
C LEU A 368 -2.94 0.02 -14.48
N LYS A 369 -3.64 -1.06 -14.11
CA LYS A 369 -3.05 -2.28 -13.55
C LYS A 369 -1.99 -2.93 -14.46
N TYR A 370 -2.15 -2.88 -15.79
CA TYR A 370 -1.20 -3.52 -16.70
C TYR A 370 0.12 -2.75 -16.83
N LEU A 371 0.17 -1.51 -16.32
CA LEU A 371 1.39 -0.72 -16.26
C LEU A 371 2.30 -1.10 -15.08
N LEU A 372 1.78 -1.85 -14.11
CA LEU A 372 2.49 -2.31 -12.91
C LEU A 372 3.03 -3.73 -13.06
N ASN A 373 3.45 -4.07 -14.28
CA ASN A 373 4.08 -5.35 -14.61
C ASN A 373 5.57 -5.35 -14.22
N HIS A 374 6.25 -6.47 -14.43
CA HIS A 374 7.65 -6.67 -14.06
C HIS A 374 8.66 -5.80 -14.81
N GLU A 375 8.22 -5.10 -15.85
CA GLU A 375 9.05 -4.16 -16.63
C GLU A 375 9.00 -2.74 -16.06
N ASN A 376 8.07 -2.45 -15.14
CA ASN A 376 7.93 -1.14 -14.53
C ASN A 376 9.23 -0.70 -13.84
N SER A 377 9.58 0.57 -13.98
CA SER A 377 10.86 1.11 -13.49
C SER A 377 11.02 1.09 -11.99
N LEU A 378 9.93 1.05 -11.20
CA LEU A 378 10.00 0.79 -9.76
C LEU A 378 10.72 -0.54 -9.49
N TYR A 379 10.44 -1.56 -10.29
CA TYR A 379 10.97 -2.90 -10.07
C TYR A 379 12.35 -3.07 -10.70
N THR A 380 12.49 -2.71 -11.98
CA THR A 380 13.74 -2.94 -12.74
C THR A 380 14.89 -2.10 -12.18
N ASN A 381 14.67 -0.82 -11.85
CA ASN A 381 15.72 0.03 -11.30
C ASN A 381 16.17 -0.38 -9.89
N ASN A 382 15.29 -1.03 -9.12
CA ASN A 382 15.57 -1.44 -7.75
C ASN A 382 15.88 -2.93 -7.62
N LYS A 383 16.07 -3.64 -8.75
CA LYS A 383 16.34 -5.09 -8.80
C LYS A 383 15.31 -5.91 -8.02
N ILE A 384 14.06 -5.47 -8.03
CA ILE A 384 12.95 -6.18 -7.39
C ILE A 384 12.44 -7.23 -8.37
N ARG A 385 12.54 -8.50 -7.98
CA ARG A 385 12.02 -9.60 -8.78
C ARG A 385 10.49 -9.56 -8.81
N LYS A 386 9.95 -9.08 -9.93
CA LYS A 386 8.49 -9.04 -10.15
C LYS A 386 8.01 -10.10 -11.14
N ARG A 387 8.88 -10.66 -11.99
CA ARG A 387 8.50 -11.70 -12.95
C ARG A 387 8.08 -12.99 -12.23
N ALA A 388 6.97 -13.59 -12.68
CA ALA A 388 6.50 -14.89 -12.23
C ALA A 388 7.55 -15.99 -12.50
N LEU A 389 7.61 -16.99 -11.62
CA LEU A 389 8.48 -18.16 -11.85
C LEU A 389 7.80 -19.11 -12.85
N PRO A 390 8.58 -19.75 -13.75
CA PRO A 390 8.04 -20.76 -14.65
C PRO A 390 7.68 -22.01 -13.86
N LEU A 391 6.72 -22.79 -14.37
CA LEU A 391 6.31 -24.07 -13.76
C LEU A 391 7.48 -25.02 -13.45
N SER A 392 8.47 -25.08 -14.34
CA SER A 392 9.66 -25.93 -14.19
C SER A 392 10.47 -25.60 -12.94
N HIS A 393 10.39 -24.36 -12.43
CA HIS A 393 11.07 -23.97 -11.21
C HIS A 393 10.57 -24.76 -10.01
N TRP A 394 9.25 -24.93 -9.86
CA TRP A 394 8.66 -25.61 -8.71
C TRP A 394 8.80 -27.14 -8.73
N CYS A 395 9.35 -27.71 -9.82
CA CYS A 395 9.73 -29.11 -9.86
C CYS A 395 11.08 -29.37 -9.18
N GLY A 396 11.96 -28.36 -9.12
CA GLY A 396 13.23 -28.44 -8.39
C GLY A 396 13.13 -27.81 -7.00
N ASP A 397 12.51 -26.63 -6.95
CA ASP A 397 12.43 -25.81 -5.75
C ASP A 397 11.05 -25.87 -5.09
N PRO A 398 10.98 -25.92 -3.75
CA PRO A 398 9.70 -25.90 -3.05
C PRO A 398 9.01 -24.53 -3.19
N ILE A 399 7.69 -24.54 -3.31
CA ILE A 399 6.86 -23.34 -3.23
C ILE A 399 7.06 -22.71 -1.86
N GLN A 400 7.45 -21.44 -1.83
CA GLN A 400 7.66 -20.69 -0.60
C GLN A 400 6.35 -20.04 -0.14
N VAL A 401 5.82 -20.56 0.97
CA VAL A 401 4.65 -20.03 1.66
C VAL A 401 5.11 -19.14 2.82
N THR A 402 4.53 -17.96 2.93
CA THR A 402 4.78 -17.02 4.03
C THR A 402 3.47 -16.74 4.74
N ILE A 403 3.41 -17.00 6.04
CA ILE A 403 2.30 -16.61 6.91
C ILE A 403 2.67 -15.29 7.59
N LEU A 404 2.07 -14.19 7.14
CA LEU A 404 2.18 -12.89 7.77
C LEU A 404 1.12 -12.76 8.86
N SER A 405 1.55 -12.94 10.11
CA SER A 405 0.71 -12.83 11.30
C SER A 405 1.11 -11.60 12.12
N ARG A 406 0.41 -11.40 13.22
CA ARG A 406 0.81 -10.49 14.31
C ARG A 406 1.29 -11.30 15.48
N LYS A 407 2.19 -10.73 16.28
CA LYS A 407 2.67 -11.38 17.49
C LYS A 407 1.51 -11.93 18.34
N PRO A 408 1.72 -13.08 19.01
CA PRO A 408 0.77 -13.60 19.97
C PRO A 408 0.33 -12.52 20.97
N ASN A 409 -0.92 -12.59 21.43
CA ASN A 409 -1.56 -11.63 22.34
C ASN A 409 -1.85 -10.24 21.74
N ASN A 410 -1.41 -9.95 20.50
CA ASN A 410 -1.89 -8.76 19.80
C ASN A 410 -3.27 -9.02 19.17
N ALA A 411 -4.08 -7.97 19.09
CA ALA A 411 -5.29 -7.97 18.28
C ALA A 411 -4.96 -8.34 16.82
N ARG A 412 -5.77 -9.23 16.22
CA ARG A 412 -5.56 -9.83 14.89
C ARG A 412 -4.38 -10.80 14.78
N SER A 413 -3.93 -11.38 15.88
CA SER A 413 -3.04 -12.55 15.80
C SER A 413 -3.81 -13.74 15.19
N LEU A 414 -3.13 -14.47 14.31
CA LEU A 414 -3.63 -15.73 13.77
C LEU A 414 -3.33 -16.83 14.79
N LEU A 415 -4.38 -17.45 15.34
CA LEU A 415 -4.24 -18.55 16.30
C LEU A 415 -3.74 -19.80 15.58
N HIS A 416 -2.82 -20.53 16.22
CA HIS A 416 -2.24 -21.78 15.73
C HIS A 416 -1.48 -21.67 14.40
N ALA A 417 -0.86 -20.51 14.12
CA ALA A 417 -0.08 -20.29 12.90
C ALA A 417 1.04 -21.34 12.70
N GLU A 418 1.66 -21.79 13.79
CA GLU A 418 2.70 -22.84 13.79
C GLU A 418 2.13 -24.17 13.29
N SER A 419 0.95 -24.55 13.77
CA SER A 419 0.26 -25.76 13.31
C SER A 419 -0.09 -25.67 11.82
N PHE A 420 -0.50 -24.50 11.34
CA PHE A 420 -0.76 -24.29 9.92
C PHE A 420 0.52 -24.45 9.09
N ALA A 421 1.63 -23.86 9.53
CA ALA A 421 2.91 -23.99 8.82
C ALA A 421 3.35 -25.46 8.71
N GLU A 422 3.22 -26.25 9.79
CA GLU A 422 3.55 -27.67 9.79
C GLU A 422 2.64 -28.50 8.89
N ASN A 423 1.33 -28.20 8.85
CA ASN A 423 0.41 -28.90 7.96
C ASN A 423 0.64 -28.55 6.49
N ILE A 424 0.96 -27.28 6.18
CA ILE A 424 1.29 -26.85 4.81
C ILE A 424 2.55 -27.55 4.30
N LYS A 425 3.58 -27.73 5.14
CA LYS A 425 4.80 -28.46 4.78
C LYS A 425 4.55 -29.93 4.42
N LYS A 426 3.47 -30.52 4.93
CA LYS A 426 3.08 -31.92 4.66
C LYS A 426 2.27 -32.08 3.37
N LEU A 427 1.80 -31.00 2.76
CA LEU A 427 1.09 -31.07 1.49
C LEU A 427 2.02 -31.59 0.40
N GLN A 428 1.52 -32.51 -0.43
CA GLN A 428 2.23 -33.08 -1.56
C GLN A 428 1.36 -32.96 -2.80
N PHE A 429 1.91 -32.40 -3.87
CA PHE A 429 1.23 -32.32 -5.17
C PHE A 429 2.04 -33.03 -6.22
N THR A 430 1.34 -33.78 -7.07
CA THR A 430 1.91 -34.33 -8.29
C THR A 430 1.23 -33.65 -9.48
N LYS A 431 2.04 -33.20 -10.44
CA LYS A 431 1.53 -32.73 -11.73
C LYS A 431 2.27 -33.43 -12.85
N GLU A 432 1.52 -34.05 -13.74
CA GLU A 432 2.08 -34.62 -14.96
C GLU A 432 2.35 -33.51 -15.98
N SER A 433 3.64 -33.33 -16.33
CA SER A 433 4.02 -32.45 -17.42
C SER A 433 3.78 -33.18 -18.75
N LYS A 434 2.74 -32.77 -19.50
CA LYS A 434 2.48 -33.31 -20.85
C LYS A 434 3.67 -33.15 -21.80
N LYS A 435 4.45 -32.09 -21.64
CA LYS A 435 5.58 -31.77 -22.54
C LYS A 435 6.80 -32.66 -22.29
N GLU A 436 7.04 -33.04 -21.04
CA GLU A 436 8.25 -33.78 -20.65
C GLU A 436 7.99 -35.25 -20.29
N ARG A 437 6.72 -35.67 -20.20
CA ARG A 437 6.30 -36.98 -19.67
C ARG A 437 6.93 -37.29 -18.30
N LYS A 438 7.20 -36.25 -17.51
CA LYS A 438 7.76 -36.34 -16.16
C LYS A 438 6.69 -35.96 -15.15
N VAL A 439 6.60 -36.75 -14.07
CA VAL A 439 5.81 -36.42 -12.89
C VAL A 439 6.63 -35.43 -12.06
N CYS A 440 6.07 -34.24 -11.87
CA CYS A 440 6.66 -33.21 -11.04
C CYS A 440 6.08 -33.31 -9.63
N PHE A 441 6.95 -33.50 -8.63
CA PHE A 441 6.59 -33.52 -7.21
C PHE A 441 6.83 -32.15 -6.61
N ILE A 442 5.75 -31.48 -6.23
CA ILE A 442 5.80 -30.11 -5.69
C ILE A 442 5.81 -30.20 -4.17
N ARG A 443 6.80 -29.52 -3.58
CA ARG A 443 7.02 -29.43 -2.14
C ARG A 443 6.72 -28.01 -1.65
N PHE A 444 6.50 -27.86 -0.36
CA PHE A 444 6.26 -26.56 0.28
C PHE A 444 7.32 -26.27 1.33
N ARG A 445 7.78 -25.03 1.36
CA ARG A 445 8.43 -24.43 2.53
C ARG A 445 7.46 -23.43 3.13
N CYS A 446 7.37 -23.40 4.45
CA CYS A 446 6.51 -22.45 5.13
C CYS A 446 7.28 -21.73 6.23
N GLN A 447 7.14 -20.40 6.29
CA GLN A 447 7.68 -19.55 7.34
C GLN A 447 6.59 -18.63 7.90
N ILE A 448 6.69 -18.29 9.18
CA ILE A 448 5.83 -17.31 9.84
C ILE A 448 6.66 -16.05 10.06
N VAL A 449 6.10 -14.90 9.73
CA VAL A 449 6.79 -13.61 9.84
C VAL A 449 5.94 -12.58 10.58
N TYR A 450 6.63 -11.70 11.31
CA TYR A 450 6.05 -10.59 12.08
C TYR A 450 6.71 -9.28 11.65
N PHE A 451 6.01 -8.50 10.82
CA PHE A 451 6.59 -7.28 10.23
C PHE A 451 6.91 -6.18 11.26
N GLU A 452 6.29 -6.20 12.43
CA GLU A 452 6.65 -5.30 13.53
C GLU A 452 8.11 -5.44 14.01
N GLU A 453 8.80 -6.53 13.67
CA GLU A 453 10.20 -6.81 14.02
C GLU A 453 11.19 -6.62 12.87
N MET A 454 10.68 -6.28 11.68
CA MET A 454 11.49 -6.25 10.46
C MET A 454 11.65 -4.82 9.94
N THR A 455 12.84 -4.50 9.46
CA THR A 455 13.12 -3.32 8.65
C THR A 455 12.36 -3.39 7.31
N PHE A 456 12.24 -2.25 6.63
CA PHE A 456 11.61 -2.20 5.31
C PHE A 456 12.25 -3.15 4.29
N LEU A 457 13.59 -3.20 4.25
CA LEU A 457 14.32 -4.06 3.31
C LEU A 457 14.13 -5.55 3.61
N GLU A 458 14.05 -5.93 4.90
CA GLU A 458 13.74 -7.30 5.30
C GLU A 458 12.31 -7.69 4.91
N GLN A 459 11.33 -6.81 5.13
CA GLN A 459 9.95 -7.04 4.69
C GLN A 459 9.88 -7.24 3.17
N MET A 460 10.56 -6.40 2.40
CA MET A 460 10.65 -6.52 0.95
C MET A 460 11.34 -7.82 0.52
N SER A 461 12.44 -8.19 1.17
CA SER A 461 13.18 -9.45 0.89
C SER A 461 12.31 -10.69 1.11
N VAL A 462 11.53 -10.72 2.19
CA VAL A 462 10.55 -11.79 2.45
C VAL A 462 9.53 -11.88 1.32
N MET A 463 8.97 -10.75 0.90
CA MET A 463 7.97 -10.73 -0.19
C MET A 463 8.54 -11.19 -1.52
N GLN A 464 9.77 -10.79 -1.87
CA GLN A 464 10.42 -11.23 -3.11
C GLN A 464 10.71 -12.74 -3.16
N LYS A 465 10.78 -13.41 -1.99
CA LYS A 465 10.95 -14.86 -1.88
C LYS A 465 9.62 -15.60 -1.77
N THR A 466 8.50 -14.91 -1.65
CA THR A 466 7.19 -15.51 -1.36
C THR A 466 6.42 -15.82 -2.64
N ASP A 467 6.00 -17.08 -2.80
CA ASP A 467 5.10 -17.51 -3.88
C ASP A 467 3.64 -17.48 -3.44
N ILE A 468 3.37 -17.86 -2.18
CA ILE A 468 2.05 -17.82 -1.56
C ILE A 468 2.13 -17.02 -0.26
N LEU A 469 1.49 -15.87 -0.22
CA LEU A 469 1.33 -15.06 0.98
C LEU A 469 -0.03 -15.37 1.62
N ILE A 470 -0.02 -15.81 2.88
CA ILE A 470 -1.20 -15.92 3.73
C ILE A 470 -1.08 -14.81 4.76
N ALA A 471 -1.99 -13.85 4.78
CA ALA A 471 -1.85 -12.71 5.69
C ALA A 471 -3.15 -12.30 6.38
N VAL A 472 -3.05 -11.99 7.67
CA VAL A 472 -4.15 -11.40 8.44
C VAL A 472 -4.47 -10.00 7.92
N HIS A 473 -5.76 -9.63 7.85
CA HIS A 473 -6.15 -8.31 7.34
C HIS A 473 -5.49 -7.17 8.13
N GLY A 474 -4.65 -6.38 7.46
CA GLY A 474 -3.98 -5.27 8.11
C GLY A 474 -2.99 -4.52 7.24
N ALA A 475 -2.39 -3.47 7.83
CA ALA A 475 -1.44 -2.60 7.17
C ALA A 475 -0.24 -3.35 6.56
N GLY A 476 0.18 -4.48 7.13
CA GLY A 476 1.29 -5.28 6.58
C GLY A 476 1.05 -5.76 5.15
N ASN A 477 -0.22 -5.93 4.75
CA ASN A 477 -0.62 -6.37 3.42
C ASN A 477 -0.29 -5.34 2.32
N THR A 478 0.13 -4.12 2.65
CA THR A 478 0.62 -3.17 1.62
C THR A 478 1.91 -3.65 0.95
N ASN A 479 2.67 -4.53 1.60
CA ASN A 479 3.87 -5.12 1.04
C ASN A 479 3.60 -6.07 -0.14
N ILE A 480 2.34 -6.39 -0.46
CA ILE A 480 2.01 -7.18 -1.67
C ILE A 480 2.49 -6.52 -2.97
N VAL A 481 2.77 -5.21 -2.95
CA VAL A 481 3.43 -4.48 -4.06
C VAL A 481 4.75 -5.12 -4.50
N PHE A 482 5.43 -5.83 -3.58
CA PHE A 482 6.72 -6.49 -3.80
C PHE A 482 6.63 -7.99 -4.12
N LEU A 483 5.44 -8.59 -4.06
CA LEU A 483 5.26 -9.99 -4.47
C LEU A 483 5.50 -10.13 -5.98
N PRO A 484 6.08 -11.23 -6.47
CA PRO A 484 6.10 -11.55 -7.89
C PRO A 484 4.69 -11.58 -8.51
N GLU A 485 4.61 -11.35 -9.81
CA GLU A 485 3.41 -11.57 -10.62
C GLU A 485 2.94 -13.03 -10.48
N ASN A 486 1.62 -13.23 -10.53
CA ASN A 486 0.96 -14.53 -10.36
C ASN A 486 1.17 -15.22 -9.01
N SER A 487 1.92 -14.63 -8.08
CA SER A 487 1.92 -15.07 -6.68
C SER A 487 0.50 -15.05 -6.11
N VAL A 488 0.25 -15.97 -5.19
CA VAL A 488 -1.05 -16.13 -4.54
C VAL A 488 -1.05 -15.31 -3.26
N PHE A 489 -2.07 -14.48 -3.08
CA PHE A 489 -2.32 -13.74 -1.85
C PHE A 489 -3.67 -14.18 -1.26
N ILE A 490 -3.60 -14.83 -0.10
CA ILE A 490 -4.74 -15.29 0.69
C ILE A 490 -4.90 -14.35 1.88
N GLU A 491 -5.95 -13.54 1.88
CA GLU A 491 -6.26 -12.63 3.00
C GLU A 491 -7.18 -13.29 4.03
N ILE A 492 -6.84 -13.19 5.31
CA ILE A 492 -7.66 -13.68 6.42
C ILE A 492 -8.39 -12.50 7.06
N TYR A 493 -9.70 -12.45 6.87
CA TYR A 493 -10.55 -11.40 7.44
C TYR A 493 -11.05 -11.77 8.84
N PRO A 494 -11.14 -10.79 9.77
CA PRO A 494 -11.96 -10.91 10.96
C PRO A 494 -13.43 -11.14 10.60
N PHE A 495 -14.15 -11.90 11.43
CA PHE A 495 -15.60 -12.10 11.27
C PHE A 495 -16.35 -10.76 11.20
N ALA A 496 -17.36 -10.68 10.32
CA ALA A 496 -18.16 -9.48 10.08
C ALA A 496 -17.39 -8.23 9.62
N TYR A 497 -16.15 -8.38 9.11
CA TYR A 497 -15.37 -7.26 8.59
C TYR A 497 -14.69 -7.62 7.27
N LYS A 498 -15.12 -7.03 6.15
CA LYS A 498 -14.53 -7.27 4.82
C LYS A 498 -14.32 -5.97 4.03
N ALA A 499 -13.12 -5.41 4.10
CA ALA A 499 -12.72 -4.28 3.26
C ALA A 499 -11.97 -4.76 2.01
N ASN A 500 -12.49 -4.44 0.81
CA ASN A 500 -11.98 -4.95 -0.48
C ASN A 500 -10.71 -4.25 -1.00
N ILE A 501 -10.11 -3.34 -0.23
CA ILE A 501 -8.99 -2.52 -0.71
C ILE A 501 -7.77 -3.36 -1.12
N PHE A 502 -7.49 -4.46 -0.40
CA PHE A 502 -6.35 -5.31 -0.72
C PHE A 502 -6.62 -6.26 -1.90
N GLU A 503 -7.87 -6.68 -2.11
CA GLU A 503 -8.30 -7.37 -3.32
C GLU A 503 -8.05 -6.51 -4.56
N GLU A 504 -8.43 -5.23 -4.49
CA GLU A 504 -8.19 -4.28 -5.59
C GLU A 504 -6.70 -4.05 -5.84
N LEU A 505 -5.90 -3.92 -4.77
CA LEU A 505 -4.44 -3.79 -4.88
C LEU A 505 -3.82 -5.07 -5.47
N ALA A 506 -4.24 -6.26 -5.03
CA ALA A 506 -3.76 -7.53 -5.55
C ALA A 506 -3.97 -7.62 -7.07
N ARG A 507 -5.17 -7.25 -7.54
CA ARG A 507 -5.48 -7.17 -8.97
C ARG A 507 -4.63 -6.14 -9.71
N LYS A 508 -4.34 -4.99 -9.09
CA LYS A 508 -3.45 -3.96 -9.68
C LYS A 508 -2.02 -4.45 -9.83
N TYR A 509 -1.54 -5.28 -8.91
CA TYR A 509 -0.19 -5.84 -8.90
C TYR A 509 -0.09 -7.24 -9.51
N LEU A 510 -1.09 -7.64 -10.31
CA LEU A 510 -1.15 -8.89 -11.07
C LEU A 510 -0.97 -10.14 -10.19
N LEU A 511 -1.57 -10.12 -9.00
CA LEU A 511 -1.57 -11.23 -8.06
C LEU A 511 -2.86 -12.04 -8.19
N LYS A 512 -2.80 -13.31 -7.79
CA LYS A 512 -3.99 -14.15 -7.59
C LYS A 512 -4.51 -13.92 -6.19
N TYR A 513 -5.77 -13.50 -6.07
CA TYR A 513 -6.36 -13.17 -4.79
C TYR A 513 -7.38 -14.22 -4.35
N ALA A 514 -7.30 -14.59 -3.09
CA ALA A 514 -8.33 -15.35 -2.39
C ALA A 514 -8.46 -14.85 -0.95
N PHE A 515 -9.52 -15.26 -0.26
CA PHE A 515 -9.70 -14.89 1.14
C PHE A 515 -10.40 -15.99 1.93
N LEU A 516 -10.22 -15.93 3.25
CA LEU A 516 -11.00 -16.69 4.24
C LEU A 516 -11.55 -15.72 5.28
N ILE A 517 -12.65 -16.10 5.92
CA ILE A 517 -13.22 -15.38 7.05
C ILE A 517 -12.94 -16.21 8.30
N ALA A 518 -12.35 -15.58 9.31
CA ALA A 518 -12.11 -16.20 10.60
C ALA A 518 -13.41 -16.52 11.35
N GLU A 519 -13.37 -17.52 12.21
CA GLU A 519 -14.42 -17.79 13.20
C GLU A 519 -14.66 -16.54 14.07
N PRO A 520 -15.91 -16.32 14.52
CA PRO A 520 -16.25 -15.18 15.36
C PRO A 520 -15.56 -15.25 16.74
N ASP A 521 -14.83 -14.21 17.09
CA ASP A 521 -14.29 -14.00 18.44
C ASP A 521 -15.26 -13.11 19.24
N SER A 522 -16.40 -13.69 19.61
CA SER A 522 -17.46 -13.01 20.36
C SER A 522 -16.94 -12.43 21.67
N LYS A 523 -16.01 -13.10 22.34
CA LYS A 523 -15.44 -12.63 23.61
C LYS A 523 -14.73 -11.28 23.42
N SER A 524 -13.76 -11.20 22.49
CA SER A 524 -13.01 -9.96 22.26
C SER A 524 -13.92 -8.85 21.71
N PHE A 525 -14.87 -9.20 20.83
CA PHE A 525 -15.80 -8.25 20.26
C PHE A 525 -16.72 -7.62 21.31
N LEU A 526 -17.40 -8.44 22.13
CA LEU A 526 -18.34 -7.99 23.15
C LEU A 526 -17.64 -7.20 24.26
N GLN A 527 -16.44 -7.62 24.67
CA GLN A 527 -15.62 -6.86 25.62
C GLN A 527 -15.24 -5.48 25.09
N CYS A 528 -14.93 -5.36 23.79
CA CYS A 528 -14.68 -4.08 23.16
C CYS A 528 -15.93 -3.19 23.10
N LEU A 529 -17.09 -3.75 22.73
CA LEU A 529 -18.37 -3.02 22.74
C LEU A 529 -18.74 -2.52 24.14
N GLN A 530 -18.53 -3.33 25.18
CA GLN A 530 -18.80 -2.93 26.56
C GLN A 530 -17.94 -1.73 26.99
N LYS A 531 -16.71 -1.60 26.49
CA LYS A 531 -15.87 -0.41 26.76
C LYS A 531 -16.44 0.84 26.10
N ILE A 532 -17.00 0.73 24.89
CA ILE A 532 -17.67 1.83 24.20
C ILE A 532 -18.91 2.26 25.00
N GLU A 533 -19.77 1.32 25.35
CA GLU A 533 -20.98 1.55 26.17
C GLU A 533 -20.67 2.25 27.50
N ARG A 534 -19.65 1.79 28.24
CA ARG A 534 -19.23 2.44 29.49
C ARG A 534 -18.72 3.87 29.29
N SER A 535 -18.09 4.15 28.15
CA SER A 535 -17.56 5.49 27.83
C SER A 535 -18.65 6.42 27.26
N HIS A 536 -19.73 5.83 26.76
CA HIS A 536 -20.83 6.49 26.06
C HIS A 536 -22.17 5.83 26.44
N PRO A 537 -22.67 6.03 27.67
CA PRO A 537 -23.91 5.40 28.14
C PRO A 537 -25.12 5.70 27.25
N GLU A 538 -25.14 6.86 26.60
CA GLU A 538 -26.17 7.25 25.62
C GLU A 538 -26.29 6.29 24.42
N LEU A 539 -25.27 5.46 24.17
CA LEU A 539 -25.25 4.47 23.10
C LEU A 539 -25.76 3.09 23.53
N GLU A 540 -26.18 2.87 24.79
CA GLU A 540 -26.58 1.55 25.30
C GLU A 540 -27.60 0.83 24.39
N LYS A 541 -28.69 1.50 24.01
CA LYS A 541 -29.71 0.93 23.12
C LYS A 541 -29.12 0.49 21.77
N ASN A 542 -28.22 1.29 21.22
CA ASN A 542 -27.54 1.03 19.96
C ASN A 542 -26.54 -0.14 20.09
N VAL A 543 -25.79 -0.20 21.20
CA VAL A 543 -24.89 -1.31 21.51
C VAL A 543 -25.65 -2.62 21.68
N ASN A 544 -26.76 -2.63 22.41
CA ASN A 544 -27.59 -3.82 22.60
C ASN A 544 -28.19 -4.32 21.27
N LYS A 545 -28.67 -3.41 20.42
CA LYS A 545 -29.09 -3.75 19.06
C LYS A 545 -27.95 -4.39 18.25
N LEU A 546 -26.73 -3.85 18.33
CA LEU A 546 -25.56 -4.40 17.66
C LEU A 546 -25.17 -5.79 18.20
N ARG A 547 -25.28 -6.01 19.52
CA ARG A 547 -25.07 -7.32 20.14
C ARG A 547 -26.04 -8.36 19.58
N SER A 548 -27.35 -8.05 19.52
CA SER A 548 -28.33 -8.97 18.94
C SER A 548 -28.05 -9.28 17.46
N GLN A 549 -27.62 -8.27 16.68
CA GLN A 549 -27.22 -8.48 15.29
C GLN A 549 -25.96 -9.36 15.17
N TRP A 550 -25.00 -9.19 16.07
CA TRP A 550 -23.81 -10.02 16.17
C TRP A 550 -24.16 -11.47 16.47
N ASP A 551 -24.96 -11.72 17.52
CA ASP A 551 -25.35 -13.07 17.93
C ASP A 551 -26.13 -13.80 16.83
N ALA A 552 -27.02 -13.09 16.12
CA ALA A 552 -27.70 -13.63 14.96
C ALA A 552 -26.73 -14.00 13.82
N ALA A 553 -25.72 -13.17 13.55
CA ALA A 553 -24.70 -13.45 12.54
C ALA A 553 -23.80 -14.64 12.92
N VAL A 554 -23.40 -14.72 14.19
CA VAL A 554 -22.63 -15.86 14.73
C VAL A 554 -23.43 -17.15 14.62
N SER A 555 -24.72 -17.12 14.97
CA SER A 555 -25.59 -18.29 14.89
C SER A 555 -25.68 -18.85 13.46
N LYS A 556 -25.81 -17.96 12.47
CA LYS A 556 -25.77 -18.34 11.04
C LYS A 556 -24.42 -18.93 10.63
N PHE A 557 -23.33 -18.30 11.04
CA PHE A 557 -21.99 -18.78 10.72
C PHE A 557 -21.73 -20.19 11.27
N VAL A 558 -22.16 -20.48 12.50
CA VAL A 558 -22.05 -21.81 13.12
C VAL A 558 -22.87 -22.86 12.36
N GLN A 559 -23.98 -22.47 11.74
CA GLN A 559 -24.80 -23.33 10.87
C GLN A 559 -24.18 -23.54 9.47
N GLY A 560 -22.98 -23.02 9.21
CA GLY A 560 -22.32 -23.07 7.90
C GLY A 560 -22.81 -21.99 6.91
N ASP A 561 -23.70 -21.10 7.34
CA ASP A 561 -24.16 -19.97 6.52
C ASP A 561 -23.20 -18.79 6.65
N HIS A 562 -22.26 -18.70 5.71
CA HIS A 562 -21.33 -17.58 5.59
C HIS A 562 -21.96 -16.33 4.94
N SER A 563 -23.25 -16.33 4.61
CA SER A 563 -23.96 -15.21 3.94
C SER A 563 -24.56 -14.18 4.91
N HIS A 564 -24.10 -14.13 6.16
CA HIS A 564 -24.63 -13.19 7.14
C HIS A 564 -24.53 -11.73 6.66
N GLN A 565 -25.56 -10.94 6.96
CA GLN A 565 -25.65 -9.55 6.47
C GLN A 565 -24.82 -8.55 7.28
N LEU A 566 -24.31 -8.95 8.44
CA LEU A 566 -23.54 -8.06 9.32
C LEU A 566 -22.18 -7.74 8.70
N LYS A 567 -22.02 -6.48 8.29
CA LYS A 567 -20.84 -5.93 7.64
C LYS A 567 -20.40 -4.66 8.34
N MET A 568 -19.38 -4.75 9.18
CA MET A 568 -18.92 -3.66 10.05
C MET A 568 -18.15 -2.58 9.28
N GLU A 569 -17.78 -2.83 8.03
CA GLU A 569 -17.28 -1.82 7.11
C GLU A 569 -18.39 -0.92 6.54
N ASN A 570 -19.67 -1.32 6.64
CA ASN A 570 -20.78 -0.51 6.18
C ASN A 570 -20.97 0.70 7.12
N PRO A 571 -20.87 1.95 6.63
CA PRO A 571 -21.08 3.14 7.44
C PRO A 571 -22.41 3.10 8.19
N LYS A 572 -23.49 2.62 7.55
CA LYS A 572 -24.81 2.51 8.18
C LYS A 572 -24.82 1.63 9.44
N VAL A 573 -23.87 0.70 9.56
CA VAL A 573 -23.70 -0.15 10.75
C VAL A 573 -22.76 0.51 11.76
N SER A 574 -21.64 1.04 11.29
CA SER A 574 -20.64 1.63 12.18
C SER A 574 -21.01 3.00 12.74
N ASP A 575 -21.92 3.74 12.08
CA ASP A 575 -22.24 5.13 12.43
C ASP A 575 -23.16 5.22 13.65
N PHE A 576 -23.95 4.17 13.95
CA PHE A 576 -24.83 4.18 15.12
C PHE A 576 -24.14 3.73 16.41
N VAL A 577 -23.02 2.99 16.32
CA VAL A 577 -22.07 2.76 17.43
C VAL A 577 -20.67 3.11 16.93
N PRO A 578 -20.23 4.37 17.12
CA PRO A 578 -18.90 4.81 16.71
C PRO A 578 -17.81 3.86 17.20
N SER A 579 -16.81 3.58 16.36
CA SER A 579 -15.70 2.66 16.65
C SER A 579 -16.05 1.17 16.77
N SER A 580 -17.31 0.74 16.60
CA SER A 580 -17.67 -0.69 16.54
C SER A 580 -16.89 -1.47 15.47
N ARG A 581 -16.58 -0.82 14.33
CA ARG A 581 -15.66 -1.33 13.30
C ARG A 581 -14.29 -1.71 13.86
N VAL A 582 -13.77 -0.97 14.84
CA VAL A 582 -12.49 -1.28 15.50
C VAL A 582 -12.61 -2.55 16.34
N CYS A 583 -13.74 -2.76 17.02
CA CYS A 583 -14.01 -3.98 17.76
C CYS A 583 -14.01 -5.21 16.85
N ALA A 584 -14.75 -5.16 15.73
CA ALA A 584 -14.74 -6.25 14.75
C ALA A 584 -13.35 -6.49 14.16
N ARG A 585 -12.58 -5.42 13.90
CA ARG A 585 -11.21 -5.56 13.41
C ARG A 585 -10.24 -6.13 14.45
N ASN A 586 -10.52 -6.06 15.74
CA ASN A 586 -9.55 -6.43 16.79
C ASN A 586 -9.68 -7.88 17.28
N GLN A 587 -10.54 -8.67 16.67
CA GLN A 587 -10.69 -10.10 16.95
C GLN A 587 -9.36 -10.85 16.80
N THR A 588 -9.17 -11.89 17.62
CA THR A 588 -8.21 -12.96 17.30
C THR A 588 -8.76 -13.79 16.14
N LEU A 589 -7.88 -14.32 15.30
CA LEU A 589 -8.28 -14.95 14.05
C LEU A 589 -8.06 -16.45 14.16
N LYS A 590 -9.15 -17.21 14.12
CA LYS A 590 -9.14 -18.67 14.05
C LYS A 590 -9.75 -19.10 12.72
N ILE A 591 -9.10 -20.01 12.01
CA ILE A 591 -9.57 -20.58 10.75
C ILE A 591 -9.40 -22.09 10.76
N SER A 592 -10.23 -22.78 9.97
CA SER A 592 -10.06 -24.21 9.68
C SER A 592 -8.79 -24.42 8.86
N TRP A 593 -7.86 -25.22 9.36
CA TRP A 593 -6.64 -25.57 8.61
C TRP A 593 -6.98 -26.35 7.33
N LYS A 594 -8.06 -27.15 7.35
CA LYS A 594 -8.53 -27.90 6.19
C LYS A 594 -8.97 -26.96 5.07
N ASP A 595 -9.72 -25.92 5.42
CA ASP A 595 -10.19 -24.93 4.44
C ASP A 595 -9.03 -24.15 3.84
N LEU A 596 -8.05 -23.79 4.67
CA LEU A 596 -6.82 -23.16 4.21
C LEU A 596 -6.03 -24.06 3.27
N CYS A 597 -5.83 -25.33 3.62
CA CYS A 597 -5.13 -26.29 2.76
C CYS A 597 -5.87 -26.45 1.43
N ASN A 598 -7.17 -26.74 1.45
CA ASN A 598 -8.03 -26.84 0.26
C ASN A 598 -7.92 -25.61 -0.65
N LEU A 599 -7.88 -24.41 -0.05
CA LEU A 599 -7.71 -23.18 -0.80
C LEU A 599 -6.31 -23.08 -1.43
N ILE A 600 -5.25 -23.43 -0.70
CA ILE A 600 -3.89 -23.51 -1.24
C ILE A 600 -3.85 -24.51 -2.40
N GLU A 601 -4.44 -25.69 -2.26
CA GLU A 601 -4.49 -26.72 -3.29
C GLU A 601 -5.11 -26.20 -4.59
N LYS A 602 -6.25 -25.52 -4.44
CA LYS A 602 -6.96 -24.89 -5.55
C LYS A 602 -6.10 -23.81 -6.23
N GLN A 603 -5.45 -22.95 -5.45
CA GLN A 603 -4.64 -21.86 -5.99
C GLN A 603 -3.36 -22.37 -6.67
N VAL A 604 -2.70 -23.37 -6.08
CA VAL A 604 -1.54 -24.05 -6.68
C VAL A 604 -1.96 -24.70 -7.99
N SER A 605 -3.07 -25.43 -8.02
CA SER A 605 -3.57 -26.06 -9.24
C SER A 605 -3.85 -25.06 -10.37
N GLN A 606 -4.24 -23.83 -10.04
CA GLN A 606 -4.43 -22.73 -11.01
C GLN A 606 -3.12 -22.04 -11.40
N MET A 607 -2.11 -22.08 -10.53
CA MET A 607 -0.79 -21.48 -10.73
C MET A 607 0.07 -22.31 -11.67
N LEU A 608 -0.03 -23.64 -11.54
CA LEU A 608 0.64 -24.60 -12.40
C LEU A 608 -0.08 -24.72 -13.73
#